data_AF-A0A7Y1UUS1-F1
#
_entry.id   AF-A0A7Y1UUS1-F1
#
_cell.length_a   1.000
_cell.length_b   1.000
_cell.length_c   1.000
_cell.angle_alpha   90.00
_cell.angle_beta   90.00
_cell.angle_gamma   90.00
#
_symmetry.space_group_name_H-M   'P 1'
#
loop_
_entity.id
_entity.type
_entity.pdbx_description
1 polymer ?
#
loop_
_entity_poly.entity_id
_entity_poly.type
_entity_poly.pdbx_seq_one_letter_code
_entity_poly.pdbx_strand_id
1 'polypeptide(L)' 'MIRRIYAALPGPTPVKIAEALILVVIALLVLNVFYNWLGTTYLDPGGTVS' A
#
# COMPACT_ATOMS: atom_id res chain seq x y z
N MET A 1 -10.93 13.28 -14.25
CA MET A 1 -9.45 13.17 -14.15
C MET A 1 -8.99 11.71 -14.05
N ILE A 2 -9.62 10.87 -13.20
CA ILE A 2 -9.32 9.44 -12.98
C ILE A 2 -9.21 8.60 -14.27
N ARG A 3 -10.07 8.84 -15.26
CA ARG A 3 -10.09 8.09 -16.53
C ARG A 3 -8.78 8.17 -17.34
N ARG A 4 -7.99 9.25 -17.18
CA ARG A 4 -6.68 9.37 -17.85
C ARG A 4 -5.61 8.48 -17.22
N ILE A 5 -5.68 8.28 -15.90
CA ILE A 5 -4.72 7.43 -15.16
C ILE A 5 -4.90 5.97 -15.60
N TYR A 6 -6.14 5.51 -15.71
CA TYR A 6 -6.45 4.16 -16.23
C TYR A 6 -6.10 3.98 -17.72
N ALA A 7 -6.17 5.04 -18.53
CA ALA A 7 -5.77 4.97 -19.94
C ALA A 7 -4.25 4.85 -20.11
N ALA A 8 -3.46 5.39 -19.17
CA ALA A 8 -2.00 5.40 -19.22
C ALA A 8 -1.35 4.06 -18.89
N LEU A 9 -2.04 3.17 -18.18
CA LEU A 9 -1.54 1.81 -17.91
C LEU A 9 -1.52 0.99 -19.21
N PRO A 10 -0.39 0.40 -19.62
CA PRO A 10 -0.32 -0.45 -20.82
C PRO A 10 -1.05 -1.78 -20.58
N GLY A 11 -1.73 -2.30 -21.60
CA GLY A 11 -2.34 -3.64 -21.59
C GLY A 11 -3.88 -3.69 -21.50
N PRO A 12 -4.47 -4.89 -21.66
CA PRO A 12 -5.91 -5.09 -21.62
C PRO A 12 -6.47 -4.86 -20.20
N THR A 13 -7.75 -4.49 -20.09
CA THR A 13 -8.43 -4.12 -18.84
C THR A 13 -8.13 -5.04 -17.63
N PRO A 14 -8.09 -6.38 -17.77
CA PRO A 14 -7.77 -7.28 -16.66
C PRO A 14 -6.35 -7.07 -16.10
N VAL A 15 -5.38 -6.79 -16.96
CA VAL A 15 -3.97 -6.57 -16.56
C VAL A 15 -3.84 -5.28 -15.76
N LYS A 16 -4.54 -4.21 -16.17
CA LYS A 16 -4.55 -2.94 -15.43
C LYS A 16 -5.13 -3.08 -14.03
N ILE A 17 -6.18 -3.90 -13.89
CA ILE A 17 -6.80 -4.19 -12.60
C ILE A 17 -5.81 -4.97 -11.72
N ALA A 18 -5.15 -5.99 -12.28
CA ALA A 18 -4.13 -6.75 -11.55
C ALA A 18 -2.96 -5.87 -11.09
N GLU A 19 -2.45 -4.99 -11.97
CA GLU A 19 -1.37 -4.06 -11.64
C GLU A 19 -1.78 -3.07 -10.54
N ALA A 20 -2.99 -2.49 -10.64
CA ALA A 20 -3.53 -1.61 -9.61
C ALA A 20 -3.67 -2.33 -8.26
N LEU A 21 -4.13 -3.58 -8.27
CA LEU A 21 -4.22 -4.40 -7.05
C LEU A 21 -2.85 -4.66 -6.43
N ILE A 22 -1.85 -5.00 -7.24
CA ILE A 22 -0.48 -5.21 -6.78
C ILE A 22 0.06 -3.93 -6.12
N LEU A 23 -0.14 -2.77 -6.74
CA LEU A 23 0.28 -1.48 -6.16
C LEU A 23 -0.40 -1.19 -4.82
N VAL A 24 -1.70 -1.49 -4.70
CA VAL A 24 -2.43 -1.33 -3.44
C VAL A 24 -1.87 -2.26 -2.36
N VAL A 25 -1.60 -3.52 -2.68
CA VAL A 25 -1.02 -4.49 -1.74
C VAL A 25 0.36 -4.03 -1.27
N ILE A 26 1.22 -3.56 -2.18
CA ILE A 26 2.54 -3.01 -1.84
C ILE A 26 2.39 -1.80 -0.92
N ALA A 27 1.47 -0.87 -1.22
CA ALA A 27 1.24 0.30 -0.39
C ALA A 27 0.80 -0.08 1.04
N LEU A 28 -0.08 -1.07 1.18
CA LEU A 28 -0.51 -1.58 2.49
C LEU A 28 0.65 -2.22 3.28
N LEU A 29 1.51 -2.98 2.61
CA LEU A 29 2.70 -3.55 3.24
C LEU A 29 3.67 -2.48 3.73
N VAL A 30 3.96 -1.48 2.89
CA VAL A 30 4.81 -0.35 3.27
C VAL A 30 4.20 0.40 4.45
N LEU A 31 2.89 0.65 4.43
CA LEU A 31 2.17 1.30 5.52
C LEU A 31 2.29 0.50 6.82
N ASN A 32 2.09 -0.82 6.77
CA ASN A 32 2.23 -1.70 7.94
C ASN A 32 3.66 -1.68 8.51
N VAL A 33 4.68 -1.78 7.65
CA VAL A 33 6.09 -1.69 8.07
C VAL A 33 6.37 -0.33 8.70
N PHE A 34 5.87 0.75 8.11
CA PHE A 34 6.06 2.09 8.63
C PHE A 34 5.37 2.29 9.99
N TYR A 35 4.15 1.78 10.17
CA TYR A 35 3.46 1.79 11.47
C TYR A 35 4.22 1.00 12.52
N ASN A 36 4.71 -0.20 12.19
CA ASN A 36 5.51 -1.00 13.10
C ASN A 36 6.83 -0.28 13.45
N TRP A 37 7.49 0.32 12.47
CA TRP A 37 8.71 1.09 12.70
C TRP A 37 8.47 2.32 13.59
N LEU A 38 7.38 3.05 13.37
CA LEU A 38 6.99 4.15 14.25
C LEU A 38 6.67 3.65 15.66
N GLY A 39 5.97 2.52 15.75
CA GLY A 39 5.63 1.88 17.01
C GLY A 39 6.83 1.36 17.78
N THR A 40 7.92 0.95 17.13
CA THR A 40 9.14 0.52 17.81
C THR A 40 10.14 1.64 18.07
N THR A 41 10.12 2.71 17.26
CA THR A 41 11.10 3.80 17.33
C THR A 41 10.63 4.96 18.20
N TYR A 42 9.33 5.24 18.22
CA TYR A 42 8.77 6.41 18.91
C TYR A 42 7.77 6.08 20.01
N LEU A 43 7.15 4.89 19.97
CA LEU A 43 6.31 4.41 21.06
C LEU A 43 7.17 3.46 21.92
N ASP A 44 7.30 3.77 23.20
CA ASP A 44 7.96 2.91 24.19
C ASP A 44 7.35 1.48 24.11
N PRO A 45 8.12 0.38 24.24
CA PRO A 45 7.58 -1.00 24.20
C PRO A 45 6.59 -1.33 25.33
N GLY A 46 6.15 -0.34 26.12
CA GLY A 46 5.20 -0.48 27.22
C GLY A 46 3.73 -0.49 26.82
N GLY A 47 3.43 -0.47 25.52
CA GLY A 47 2.07 -0.45 24.97
C GLY A 47 1.73 -1.68 24.13
N THR A 48 2.18 -2.87 24.53
CA THR A 48 1.61 -4.13 24.02
C THR A 48 0.12 -4.14 24.36
N VAL A 49 -0.74 -3.69 23.43
CA VAL A 49 -2.14 -4.10 23.43
C VAL A 49 -2.16 -5.50 22.81
N SER A 50 -1.84 -6.48 23.66
CA SER A 50 -2.23 -7.89 23.47
C SER A 50 -3.73 -8.02 23.68
#